data_AF-A0A2N5ME48-F1
#
_entry.id   AF-A0A2N5ME48-F1
#
_cell.length_a   1.000
_cell.length_b   1.000
_cell.length_c   1.000
_cell.angle_alpha   90.00
_cell.angle_beta   90.00
_cell.angle_gamma   90.00
#
_symmetry.space_group_name_H-M   'P 1'
#
loop_
_entity.id
_entity.type
_entity.pdbx_description
1 polymer ?
#
loop_
_entity_poly.entity_id
_entity_poly.type
_entity_poly.pdbx_seq_one_letter_code
_entity_poly.pdbx_strand_id
1 'polypeptide(L)'
;MQIGANAGQTVSLEIKDMRAKALNISSGDAGGEKTITLLNGQQQKVWFTENARSNNGVSDEITEYTLDISSNEKAQAVIVVVDDAIQRVSEERSRLGALQNRLEYTVDNLKYMNENLTASESRIRDLDMAQEMTNFTKNNILNQAAQAMLAQANQLPQGVLQLLK
;
A
#
# COMPACT_ATOMS: atom_id res chain seq x y z
N MET A 1 -1.74 -21.32 8.60
CA MET A 1 -2.45 -20.51 7.59
C MET A 1 -2.53 -19.10 8.10
N GLN A 2 -1.84 -18.16 7.45
CA GLN A 2 -1.87 -16.75 7.82
C GLN A 2 -3.08 -16.13 7.14
N ILE A 3 -4.10 -15.82 7.94
CA ILE A 3 -5.39 -15.29 7.48
C ILE A 3 -5.39 -13.80 7.87
N GLY A 4 -5.39 -12.92 6.87
CA GLY A 4 -5.54 -11.47 7.04
C GLY A 4 -4.26 -10.64 6.87
N ALA A 5 -4.42 -9.47 6.26
CA ALA A 5 -3.43 -8.41 6.25
C ALA A 5 -3.15 -7.98 7.70
N ASN A 6 -1.89 -8.02 8.11
CA ASN A 6 -1.42 -7.54 9.40
C ASN A 6 -1.75 -6.05 9.54
N ALA A 7 -2.86 -5.71 10.21
CA ALA A 7 -3.23 -4.36 10.59
C ALA A 7 -2.19 -3.82 11.58
N GLY A 8 -1.10 -3.26 11.07
CA GLY A 8 0.07 -2.83 11.85
C GLY A 8 1.41 -2.94 11.14
N GLN A 9 1.49 -3.56 9.94
CA GLN A 9 2.71 -3.49 9.13
C GLN A 9 2.80 -2.15 8.39
N THR A 10 3.45 -1.17 9.01
CA THR A 10 3.89 0.04 8.31
C THR A 10 4.93 -0.35 7.26
N VAL A 11 4.66 -0.03 5.99
CA VAL A 11 5.65 -0.14 4.91
C VAL A 11 6.49 1.14 4.95
N SER A 12 7.68 1.07 5.54
CA SER A 12 8.65 2.16 5.50
C SER A 12 9.37 2.16 4.15
N LEU A 13 9.19 3.22 3.35
CA LEU A 13 10.02 3.51 2.18
C LEU A 13 11.24 4.31 2.62
N GLU A 14 12.43 3.72 2.47
CA GLU A 14 13.68 4.46 2.62
C GLU A 14 14.41 4.42 1.28
N ILE A 15 14.30 5.45 0.45
CA ILE A 15 15.01 5.48 -0.83
C ILE A 15 16.47 5.84 -0.54
N LYS A 16 17.38 4.91 -0.84
CA LYS A 16 18.82 5.19 -0.75
C LYS A 16 19.22 6.27 -1.75
N ASP A 17 20.23 7.08 -1.41
CA ASP A 17 20.77 8.07 -2.34
C ASP A 17 21.47 7.35 -3.51
N MET A 18 21.04 7.64 -4.73
CA MET A 18 21.53 7.04 -5.98
C MET A 18 22.22 8.06 -6.90
N ARG A 19 22.62 9.22 -6.35
CA ARG A 19 23.38 10.22 -7.09
C ARG A 19 24.82 9.76 -7.32
N ALA A 20 25.51 10.38 -8.28
CA ALA A 20 26.85 10.01 -8.72
C ALA A 20 27.86 9.90 -7.55
N LYS A 21 27.78 10.82 -6.57
CA LYS A 21 28.63 10.79 -5.36
C LYS A 21 28.36 9.57 -4.47
N ALA A 22 27.09 9.21 -4.27
CA ALA A 22 26.69 8.04 -3.48
C ALA A 22 27.04 6.72 -4.19
N LEU A 23 27.10 6.75 -5.52
CA LEU A 23 27.53 5.64 -6.37
C LEU A 23 29.04 5.61 -6.61
N ASN A 24 29.80 6.51 -5.98
CA ASN A 24 31.25 6.67 -6.16
C ASN A 24 31.71 6.94 -7.62
N ILE A 25 30.80 7.39 -8.48
CA ILE A 25 31.09 7.80 -9.86
C ILE A 25 31.65 9.24 -9.89
N SER A 26 31.37 10.02 -8.84
CA SER A 26 31.94 11.35 -8.64
C SER A 26 32.47 11.54 -7.23
N SER A 27 33.41 12.47 -7.06
CA SER A 27 33.93 12.91 -5.77
C SER A 27 33.65 14.39 -5.53
N GLY A 28 33.61 14.78 -4.25
CA GLY A 28 33.60 16.20 -3.85
C GLY A 28 35.00 16.79 -3.66
N ASP A 29 36.03 15.95 -3.73
CA ASP A 29 37.43 16.36 -3.59
C ASP A 29 38.11 16.33 -4.96
N ALA A 30 38.99 17.31 -5.19
CA ALA A 30 39.74 17.47 -6.44
C ALA A 30 40.89 16.47 -6.55
N GLY A 31 40.95 15.77 -7.69
CA GLY A 31 42.13 15.02 -8.12
C GLY A 31 42.59 13.87 -7.20
N GLY A 32 43.53 13.08 -7.73
CA GLY A 32 44.26 12.07 -6.95
C GLY A 32 43.66 10.66 -6.94
N GLU A 33 44.46 9.73 -6.42
CA GLU A 33 44.05 8.33 -6.19
C GLU A 33 43.14 8.27 -4.94
N LYS A 34 41.95 7.70 -5.11
CA LYS A 34 41.04 7.39 -4.00
C LYS A 34 40.72 5.91 -4.00
N THR A 35 40.54 5.38 -2.80
CA THR A 35 40.08 4.01 -2.61
C THR A 35 38.59 4.02 -2.35
N ILE A 36 37.82 3.39 -3.24
CA ILE A 36 36.38 3.18 -3.11
C ILE A 36 36.13 1.79 -2.57
N THR A 37 35.12 1.65 -1.71
CA THR A 37 34.61 0.33 -1.29
C THR A 37 33.46 -0.09 -2.19
N LEU A 38 33.67 -1.19 -2.93
CA LEU A 38 32.67 -1.85 -3.77
C LEU A 38 31.64 -2.60 -2.89
N LEU A 39 30.54 -3.08 -3.48
CA LEU A 39 29.47 -3.84 -2.81
C LEU A 39 29.96 -5.08 -2.10
N ASN A 40 30.92 -5.76 -2.72
CA ASN A 40 31.53 -6.96 -2.19
C ASN A 40 32.52 -6.68 -1.04
N GLY A 41 32.63 -5.42 -0.60
CA GLY A 41 33.55 -5.00 0.47
C GLY A 41 35.01 -4.86 0.01
N GLN A 42 35.32 -5.10 -1.26
CA GLN A 42 36.66 -4.91 -1.79
C GLN A 42 36.96 -3.43 -2.03
N GLN A 43 38.22 -3.08 -1.82
CA GLN A 43 38.75 -1.75 -2.03
C GLN A 43 39.32 -1.62 -3.44
N GLN A 44 38.76 -0.71 -4.24
CA GLN A 44 39.21 -0.40 -5.60
C GLN A 44 39.86 0.97 -5.64
N LYS A 45 41.05 1.06 -6.23
CA LYS A 45 41.70 2.34 -6.51
C LYS A 45 41.09 2.97 -7.75
N VAL A 46 40.78 4.25 -7.67
CA VAL A 46 40.31 5.07 -8.79
C VAL A 46 40.98 6.44 -8.79
N TRP A 47 40.87 7.13 -9.91
CA TRP A 47 41.37 8.48 -10.08
C TRP A 47 40.23 9.40 -10.49
N PHE A 48 40.21 10.60 -9.93
CA PHE A 48 39.27 11.65 -10.28
C PHE A 48 39.97 12.80 -11.00
N THR A 49 39.23 13.55 -11.82
CA THR A 49 39.75 14.71 -12.53
C THR A 49 40.12 15.84 -11.56
N GLU A 50 41.11 16.67 -11.93
CA GLU A 50 41.55 17.82 -11.11
C GLU A 50 40.55 18.99 -11.12
N ASN A 51 39.80 19.14 -12.22
CA ASN A 51 38.73 20.13 -12.34
C ASN A 51 37.39 19.48 -12.03
N ALA A 52 36.50 20.21 -11.37
CA ALA A 52 35.10 19.82 -11.24
C ALA A 52 34.46 19.92 -12.64
N ARG A 53 33.74 18.88 -13.05
CA ARG A 53 33.15 18.77 -14.39
C ARG A 53 31.66 18.41 -14.38
N SER A 54 31.12 18.13 -13.20
CA SER A 54 29.72 17.74 -13.03
C SER A 54 29.07 18.51 -11.90
N ASN A 55 27.74 18.57 -11.93
CA ASN A 55 26.92 19.10 -10.84
C ASN A 55 26.26 17.93 -10.09
N ASN A 56 25.82 18.19 -8.87
CA ASN A 56 25.20 17.18 -7.99
C ASN A 56 23.73 16.89 -8.32
N GLY A 57 23.22 17.40 -9.45
CA GLY A 57 21.82 17.28 -9.88
C GLY A 57 20.81 18.10 -9.09
N VAL A 58 21.24 18.98 -8.17
CA VAL A 58 20.36 19.83 -7.32
C VAL A 58 20.63 21.32 -7.52
N SER A 59 21.87 21.71 -7.82
CA SER A 59 22.24 23.10 -8.19
C SER A 59 22.92 23.15 -9.56
N ASP A 60 22.84 24.31 -10.22
CA ASP A 60 23.53 24.57 -11.49
C ASP A 60 25.06 24.76 -11.33
N GLU A 61 25.54 24.80 -10.08
CA GLU A 61 26.96 24.94 -9.77
C GLU A 61 27.72 23.62 -10.01
N ILE A 62 28.80 23.70 -10.79
CA ILE A 62 29.72 22.59 -11.02
C ILE A 62 30.56 22.38 -9.76
N THR A 63 30.28 21.30 -9.03
CA THR A 63 30.81 21.03 -7.69
C THR A 63 31.39 19.62 -7.55
N GLU A 64 31.25 18.77 -8.56
CA GLU A 64 31.68 17.38 -8.52
C GLU A 64 32.77 17.07 -9.54
N TYR A 65 33.73 16.24 -9.12
CA TYR A 65 34.86 15.76 -9.90
C TYR A 65 34.52 14.37 -10.44
N THR A 66 34.72 14.16 -11.74
CA THR A 66 34.36 12.91 -12.42
C THR A 66 35.52 11.94 -12.42
N LEU A 67 35.25 10.65 -12.65
CA LEU A 67 36.29 9.66 -12.86
C LEU A 67 37.20 10.02 -14.05
N ASP A 68 38.51 9.79 -13.88
CA ASP A 68 39.53 10.03 -14.91
C ASP A 68 39.73 8.78 -15.77
N ILE A 69 39.69 8.94 -17.09
CA ILE A 69 39.79 7.86 -18.11
C ILE A 69 41.05 8.08 -18.99
N SER A 70 41.95 8.97 -18.60
CA SER A 70 43.11 9.38 -19.41
C SER A 70 44.15 8.29 -19.70
N SER A 71 44.13 7.17 -18.96
CA SER A 71 45.03 6.05 -19.19
C SER A 71 44.29 4.71 -19.15
N ASN A 72 44.91 3.66 -19.71
CA ASN A 72 44.30 2.33 -19.77
C ASN A 72 44.04 1.76 -18.36
N GLU A 73 44.97 1.94 -17.42
CA GLU A 73 44.80 1.53 -16.02
C GLU A 73 43.62 2.24 -15.36
N LYS A 74 43.55 3.57 -15.51
CA LYS A 74 42.45 4.37 -14.98
C LYS A 74 41.11 3.95 -15.58
N ALA A 75 41.05 3.73 -16.89
CA ALA A 75 39.84 3.29 -17.58
C ALA A 75 39.34 1.91 -17.11
N GLN A 76 40.24 0.96 -16.86
CA GLN A 76 39.88 -0.35 -16.30
C GLN A 76 39.28 -0.21 -14.90
N ALA A 77 39.85 0.64 -14.05
CA ALA A 77 39.31 0.91 -12.72
C ALA A 77 37.91 1.56 -12.78
N VAL A 78 37.68 2.45 -13.75
CA VAL A 78 36.36 3.08 -13.97
C VAL A 78 35.30 2.06 -14.34
N ILE A 79 35.62 1.07 -15.19
CA ILE A 79 34.66 0.02 -15.57
C ILE A 79 34.18 -0.74 -14.32
N VAL A 80 35.08 -1.08 -13.40
CA VAL A 80 34.74 -1.78 -12.15
C VAL A 80 33.79 -0.94 -11.29
N VAL A 81 34.04 0.37 -11.16
CA VAL A 81 33.16 1.26 -10.37
C VAL A 81 31.80 1.45 -11.03
N VAL A 82 31.75 1.58 -12.35
CA VAL A 82 30.47 1.70 -13.06
C VAL A 82 29.65 0.42 -12.96
N ASP A 83 30.28 -0.75 -13.04
CA ASP A 83 29.60 -2.04 -12.86
C ASP A 83 29.02 -2.18 -11.44
N ASP A 84 29.79 -1.80 -10.42
CA ASP A 84 29.33 -1.75 -9.02
C ASP A 84 28.15 -0.78 -8.85
N ALA A 85 28.23 0.40 -9.45
CA ALA A 85 27.16 1.38 -9.41
C ALA A 85 25.88 0.88 -10.10
N ILE A 86 26.01 0.18 -11.24
CA ILE A 86 24.88 -0.45 -11.93
C ILE A 86 24.27 -1.54 -11.05
N GLN A 87 25.08 -2.32 -10.35
CA GLN A 87 24.60 -3.34 -9.42
C GLN A 87 23.82 -2.70 -8.26
N ARG A 88 24.32 -1.62 -7.64
CA ARG A 88 23.58 -0.83 -6.62
C ARG A 88 22.22 -0.38 -7.10
N VAL A 89 22.17 0.19 -8.31
CA VAL A 89 20.92 0.67 -8.92
C VAL A 89 19.96 -0.48 -9.17
N SER A 90 20.48 -1.60 -9.65
CA SER A 90 19.68 -2.80 -9.93
C SER A 90 19.09 -3.40 -8.66
N GLU A 91 19.86 -3.45 -7.57
CA GLU A 91 19.39 -3.89 -6.25
C GLU A 91 18.28 -3.00 -5.69
N GLU A 92 18.44 -1.67 -5.74
CA GLU A 92 17.41 -0.75 -5.27
C GLU A 92 16.14 -0.84 -6.13
N ARG A 93 16.27 -0.95 -7.46
CA ARG A 93 15.13 -1.18 -8.37
C ARG A 93 14.42 -2.50 -8.07
N SER A 94 15.16 -3.56 -7.79
CA SER A 94 14.60 -4.86 -7.41
C SER A 94 13.80 -4.75 -6.11
N ARG A 95 14.34 -4.04 -5.11
CA ARG A 95 13.66 -3.79 -3.84
C ARG A 95 12.37 -2.99 -4.02
N LEU A 96 12.40 -1.95 -4.84
CA LEU A 96 11.21 -1.17 -5.18
C LEU A 96 10.17 -2.01 -5.93
N GLY A 97 10.59 -2.87 -6.87
CA GLY A 97 9.68 -3.80 -7.56
C GLY A 97 9.03 -4.82 -6.63
N ALA A 98 9.80 -5.41 -5.71
CA ALA A 98 9.25 -6.29 -4.68
C ALA A 98 8.22 -5.58 -3.80
N LEU A 99 8.46 -4.31 -3.50
CA LEU A 99 7.50 -3.53 -2.73
C LEU A 99 6.24 -3.18 -3.54
N GLN A 100 6.38 -2.83 -4.82
CA GLN A 100 5.24 -2.64 -5.71
C GLN A 100 4.35 -3.89 -5.72
N ASN A 101 4.92 -5.09 -5.85
CA ASN A 101 4.17 -6.35 -5.79
C ASN A 101 3.43 -6.53 -4.45
N ARG A 102 4.06 -6.17 -3.33
CA ARG A 102 3.41 -6.22 -2.01
C ARG A 102 2.27 -5.22 -1.89
N LEU A 103 2.44 -4.01 -2.42
CA LEU A 103 1.39 -2.99 -2.43
C LEU A 103 0.22 -3.44 -3.29
N GLU A 104 0.46 -3.99 -4.48
CA GLU A 104 -0.57 -4.53 -5.36
C GLU A 104 -1.35 -5.66 -4.68
N TYR A 105 -0.65 -6.63 -4.07
CA TYR A 105 -1.31 -7.68 -3.29
C TYR A 105 -2.14 -7.13 -2.12
N THR A 106 -1.64 -6.10 -1.44
CA THR A 106 -2.37 -5.46 -0.33
C THR A 106 -3.62 -4.76 -0.84
N VAL A 107 -3.54 -4.07 -1.98
CA VAL A 107 -4.68 -3.40 -2.63
C VAL A 107 -5.74 -4.43 -3.04
N ASP A 108 -5.34 -5.53 -3.67
CA ASP A 108 -6.26 -6.60 -4.06
C ASP A 108 -6.93 -7.23 -2.84
N ASN A 109 -6.17 -7.51 -1.79
CA ASN A 109 -6.71 -8.03 -0.53
C ASN A 109 -7.74 -7.08 0.08
N LEU A 110 -7.42 -5.78 0.15
CA LEU A 110 -8.33 -4.75 0.66
C LEU A 110 -9.59 -4.63 -0.19
N LYS A 111 -9.49 -4.77 -1.51
CA LYS A 111 -10.65 -4.78 -2.41
C LYS A 111 -11.58 -5.96 -2.12
N TYR A 112 -11.03 -7.18 -1.99
CA TYR A 112 -11.82 -8.36 -1.60
C TYR A 112 -12.44 -8.22 -0.21
N MET A 113 -11.71 -7.66 0.76
CA MET A 113 -12.25 -7.38 2.08
C MET A 113 -13.40 -6.36 2.02
N ASN A 114 -13.25 -5.30 1.23
CA ASN A 114 -14.28 -4.29 1.04
C ASN A 114 -15.56 -4.89 0.44
N GLU A 115 -15.44 -5.69 -0.63
CA GLU A 115 -16.58 -6.38 -1.24
C GLU A 115 -17.29 -7.33 -0.25
N ASN A 116 -16.53 -8.11 0.51
CA ASN A 116 -17.07 -9.01 1.53
C ASN A 116 -17.76 -8.26 2.69
N LEU A 117 -17.19 -7.12 3.11
CA LEU A 117 -17.77 -6.27 4.14
C LEU A 117 -19.06 -5.61 3.65
N THR A 118 -19.09 -5.03 2.45
CA THR A 118 -20.30 -4.44 1.87
C THR A 118 -21.39 -5.49 1.67
N ALA A 119 -21.06 -6.69 1.20
CA ALA A 119 -22.03 -7.77 1.07
C ALA A 119 -22.57 -8.23 2.44
N SER A 120 -21.72 -8.25 3.47
CA SER A 120 -22.14 -8.57 4.84
C SER A 120 -23.00 -7.47 5.44
N GLU A 121 -22.65 -6.20 5.21
CA GLU A 121 -23.44 -5.05 5.62
C GLU A 121 -24.82 -5.05 4.95
N SER A 122 -24.89 -5.32 3.65
CA SER A 122 -26.16 -5.46 2.93
C SER A 122 -27.01 -6.56 3.56
N ARG A 123 -26.43 -7.74 3.81
CA ARG A 123 -27.16 -8.85 4.47
C ARG A 123 -27.68 -8.46 5.85
N ILE A 124 -26.87 -7.80 6.67
CA ILE A 124 -27.28 -7.36 8.01
C ILE A 124 -28.42 -6.33 7.89
N ARG A 125 -28.27 -5.33 7.02
CA ARG A 125 -29.29 -4.30 6.80
C ARG A 125 -30.60 -4.88 6.27
N ASP A 126 -30.52 -5.81 5.33
CA ASP A 126 -31.69 -6.48 4.75
C ASP A 126 -32.38 -7.39 5.79
N LEU A 127 -31.63 -8.09 6.64
CA LEU A 127 -32.17 -8.89 7.74
C LEU A 127 -32.86 -8.01 8.79
N ASP A 128 -32.24 -6.90 9.18
CA ASP A 128 -32.82 -5.96 10.15
C ASP A 128 -34.10 -5.32 9.61
N MET A 129 -34.13 -4.91 8.33
CA MET A 129 -35.34 -4.41 7.68
C MET A 129 -36.43 -5.50 7.57
N ALA A 130 -36.07 -6.73 7.21
CA ALA A 130 -37.03 -7.84 7.14
C ALA A 130 -37.64 -8.17 8.50
N GLN A 131 -36.84 -8.14 9.57
CA GLN A 131 -37.31 -8.35 10.95
C GLN A 131 -38.28 -7.24 11.37
N GLU A 132 -37.97 -5.98 11.07
CA GLU A 132 -38.82 -4.84 11.42
C GLU A 132 -40.11 -4.84 10.60
N MET A 133 -40.06 -5.19 9.31
CA MET A 133 -41.25 -5.37 8.47
C MET A 133 -42.13 -6.51 8.98
N THR A 134 -41.53 -7.62 9.43
CA THR A 134 -42.29 -8.74 10.03
C THR A 134 -42.97 -8.32 11.32
N ASN A 135 -42.28 -7.56 12.18
CA ASN A 135 -42.85 -6.99 13.40
C ASN A 135 -43.98 -6.00 13.09
N PHE A 136 -43.78 -5.11 12.11
CA PHE A 136 -44.79 -4.17 11.65
C PHE A 136 -46.03 -4.88 11.09
N THR A 137 -45.86 -5.90 10.23
CA THR A 137 -46.97 -6.71 9.71
C THR A 137 -47.70 -7.45 10.83
N LYS A 138 -46.97 -8.07 11.78
CA LYS A 138 -47.56 -8.75 12.94
C LYS A 138 -48.40 -7.78 13.79
N ASN A 139 -47.88 -6.58 14.04
CA ASN A 139 -48.60 -5.54 14.78
C ASN A 139 -49.84 -5.04 14.02
N ASN A 140 -49.77 -4.90 12.70
CA ASN A 140 -50.94 -4.56 11.88
C ASN A 140 -52.02 -5.66 11.91
N ILE A 141 -51.63 -6.94 11.79
CA ILE A 141 -52.55 -8.07 11.88
C ILE A 141 -53.18 -8.13 13.27
N LEU A 142 -52.41 -7.92 14.34
CA LEU A 142 -52.93 -7.85 15.71
C LEU A 142 -53.93 -6.71 15.88
N ASN A 143 -53.68 -5.53 15.32
CA ASN A 143 -54.62 -4.41 15.36
C ASN A 143 -55.92 -4.72 14.59
N GLN A 144 -55.81 -5.28 13.38
CA GLN A 144 -56.98 -5.69 12.59
C GLN A 144 -57.77 -6.82 13.27
N ALA A 145 -57.08 -7.80 13.85
CA ALA A 145 -57.67 -8.88 14.61
C ALA A 145 -58.33 -8.38 15.91
N ALA A 146 -57.73 -7.41 16.61
CA ALA A 146 -58.32 -6.79 17.79
C ALA A 146 -59.59 -6.02 17.45
N GLN A 147 -59.63 -5.30 16.31
CA GLN A 147 -60.84 -4.64 15.81
C GLN A 147 -61.93 -5.64 15.43
N ALA A 148 -61.57 -6.72 14.71
CA ALA A 148 -62.50 -7.78 14.34
C ALA A 148 -63.02 -8.56 15.57
N MET A 149 -62.15 -8.84 16.55
CA MET A 149 -62.54 -9.47 17.81
C MET A 149 -63.41 -8.56 18.68
N LEU A 150 -63.13 -7.25 18.72
CA LEU A 150 -64.02 -6.28 19.38
C LEU A 150 -65.40 -6.24 18.71
N ALA A 151 -65.45 -6.25 17.37
CA ALA A 151 -66.71 -6.32 16.64
C ALA A 151 -67.48 -7.62 16.94
N GLN A 152 -66.80 -8.78 16.91
CA GLN A 152 -67.39 -10.08 17.23
C GLN A 152 -67.85 -10.18 18.69
N ALA A 153 -67.05 -9.68 19.64
CA ALA A 153 -67.37 -9.66 21.07
C ALA A 153 -68.52 -8.71 21.40
N ASN A 154 -68.74 -7.66 20.60
CA ASN A 154 -69.92 -6.78 20.72
C ASN A 154 -71.19 -7.39 20.07
N GLN A 155 -71.04 -8.28 19.10
CA GLN A 155 -72.17 -8.98 18.44
C GLN A 155 -72.62 -10.23 19.20
N LEU A 156 -71.72 -10.95 19.87
CA LEU A 156 -72.04 -12.13 20.68
C LEU A 156 -73.16 -11.88 21.73
N PRO A 157 -73.12 -10.79 22.53
CA PRO A 157 -74.16 -10.49 23.53
C PRO A 157 -75.55 -10.27 22.91
N GLN A 158 -75.61 -9.73 21.69
CA GLN A 158 -76.88 -9.48 21.00
C GLN A 158 -77.52 -10.78 20.50
N GLY A 159 -76.72 -11.77 20.09
CA GLY A 159 -77.20 -13.10 19.72
C GLY A 159 -77.75 -13.89 20.92
N VAL A 160 -77.13 -13.76 22.09
CA VAL A 160 -77.61 -14.43 23.32
C VAL A 160 -78.90 -13.79 23.84
N LEU A 161 -79.11 -12.48 23.64
CA LEU A 161 -80.37 -11.81 23.99
C LEU A 161 -81.56 -12.23 23.10
N GLN A 162 -81.32 -12.74 21.88
CA GLN A 162 -82.37 -13.34 21.05
C GLN A 162 -82.74 -14.76 21.51
N LEU A 163 -81.84 -15.47 22.18
CA LEU A 163 -82.09 -16.80 22.77
C LEU A 163 -82.76 -16.75 24.16
N LEU A 164 -82.89 -15.56 24.75
CA LEU A 164 -83.54 -15.30 26.04
C LEU A 164 -84.94 -14.66 25.90
N LYS A 165 -85.52 -14.68 24.69
CA LYS A 165 -86.90 -14.27 24.42
C LYS A 165 -87.77 -15.45 24.03
#